data_AF-A0A1V9XJT7-F1
#
_entry.id   AF-A0A1V9XJT7-F1
#
_cell.length_a   1.000
_cell.length_b   1.000
_cell.length_c   1.000
_cell.angle_alpha   90.00
_cell.angle_beta   90.00
_cell.angle_gamma   90.00
#
_symmetry.space_group_name_H-M   'P 1'
#
loop_
_entity.id
_entity.type
_entity.pdbx_description
1 polymer ?
#
loop_
_entity_poly.entity_id
_entity_poly.type
_entity_poly.pdbx_seq_one_letter_code
_entity_poly.pdbx_strand_id
1 'polypeptide(L)'
;MSATFLTQGVAYFMLVYVDVYGALLVASFLVGLTGGCRNILATVMVTEECEDSSLAVSLGLMNFATGVAIVVQPSLIGYVRDTLGTYEPLLLGFGMVNISLSLTWLLRVLCDCRRRRHCDFV
;
A
#
# COMPACT_ATOMS: atom_id res chain seq x y z
N MET A 1 0.39 3.88 -9.33
CA MET A 1 0.54 3.66 -7.86
C MET A 1 -0.60 4.25 -7.03
N SER A 2 -1.08 5.47 -7.27
CA SER A 2 -2.18 6.08 -6.47
C SER A 2 -3.50 5.30 -6.54
N ALA A 3 -3.92 4.87 -7.73
CA ALA A 3 -5.16 4.12 -7.93
C ALA A 3 -5.21 2.80 -7.13
N THR A 4 -4.08 2.07 -7.05
CA THR A 4 -4.00 0.82 -6.28
C THR A 4 -4.17 1.04 -4.78
N PHE A 5 -3.68 2.15 -4.22
CA PHE A 5 -3.87 2.47 -2.80
C PHE A 5 -5.32 2.86 -2.47
N LEU A 6 -6.00 3.58 -3.37
CA LEU A 6 -7.41 3.93 -3.20
C LEU A 6 -8.28 2.68 -3.22
N THR A 7 -8.09 1.80 -4.21
CA THR A 7 -8.84 0.55 -4.32
C THR A 7 -8.63 -0.36 -3.10
N GLN A 8 -7.40 -0.40 -2.58
CA GLN A 8 -7.08 -1.18 -1.38
C GLN A 8 -7.75 -0.59 -0.11
N GLY A 9 -7.78 0.74 0.03
CA GLY A 9 -8.49 1.40 1.12
C GLY A 9 -10.00 1.13 1.10
N VAL A 10 -10.62 1.23 -0.07
CA VAL A 10 -12.05 0.92 -0.26
C VAL A 10 -12.34 -0.55 0.06
N ALA A 11 -11.47 -1.47 -0.37
CA ALA A 11 -11.63 -2.89 -0.08
C ALA A 11 -11.54 -3.19 1.43
N TYR A 12 -10.64 -2.54 2.17
CA TYR A 12 -10.57 -2.67 3.63
C TYR A 12 -11.81 -2.11 4.34
N PHE A 13 -12.36 -0.98 3.87
CA PHE A 13 -13.62 -0.45 4.41
C PHE A 13 -14.81 -1.39 4.15
N MET A 14 -14.86 -2.01 2.96
CA MET A 14 -15.88 -3.01 2.63
C MET A 14 -15.80 -4.24 3.54
N LEU A 15 -14.59 -4.63 3.93
CA LEU A 15 -14.31 -5.75 4.82
C LEU A 15 -14.75 -5.51 6.28
N VAL A 16 -14.86 -4.25 6.71
CA VAL A 16 -15.36 -3.87 8.05
C VAL A 16 -16.88 -3.75 8.07
N TYR A 17 -17.47 -3.16 7.03
CA TYR A 17 -18.89 -2.77 7.06
C TYR A 17 -19.85 -3.83 6.50
N VAL A 18 -19.34 -4.86 5.81
CA VAL A 18 -20.19 -5.82 5.08
C VAL A 18 -19.87 -7.26 5.49
N ASP A 19 -20.73 -7.84 6.33
CA ASP A 19 -20.69 -9.25 6.75
C ASP A 19 -21.28 -10.23 5.71
N VAL A 20 -21.40 -9.80 4.46
CA VAL A 20 -21.91 -10.64 3.37
C VAL A 20 -20.74 -11.39 2.76
N TYR A 21 -20.82 -12.72 2.75
CA TYR A 21 -19.76 -13.62 2.26
C TYR A 21 -19.26 -13.28 0.85
N GLY A 22 -20.16 -12.85 -0.04
CA GLY A 22 -19.81 -12.41 -1.40
C GLY A 22 -18.98 -11.12 -1.42
N ALA A 23 -19.28 -10.16 -0.53
CA ALA A 23 -18.51 -8.91 -0.44
C ALA A 23 -17.12 -9.15 0.15
N LEU A 24 -16.99 -10.07 1.12
CA LEU A 24 -15.71 -10.51 1.67
C LEU A 24 -14.81 -11.17 0.61
N LEU A 25 -15.38 -12.01 -0.26
CA LEU A 25 -14.66 -12.63 -1.37
C LEU A 25 -14.15 -11.60 -2.36
N VAL A 26 -15.01 -10.67 -2.77
CA VAL A 26 -14.66 -9.58 -3.70
C VAL A 26 -13.59 -8.68 -3.08
N ALA A 27 -13.74 -8.28 -1.81
CA ALA A 27 -12.77 -7.45 -1.11
C ALA A 27 -11.39 -8.14 -1.00
N SER A 28 -11.36 -9.43 -0.66
CA SER A 28 -10.12 -10.21 -0.57
C SER A 28 -9.43 -10.35 -1.92
N PHE A 29 -10.21 -10.56 -3.00
CA PHE A 29 -9.69 -10.59 -4.36
C PHE A 29 -9.10 -9.24 -4.77
N LEU A 30 -9.81 -8.14 -4.50
CA LEU A 30 -9.31 -6.79 -4.78
C LEU A 30 -8.02 -6.50 -4.02
N VAL A 31 -7.95 -6.84 -2.73
CA VAL A 31 -6.76 -6.66 -1.89
C VAL A 31 -5.56 -7.44 -2.44
N GLY A 32 -5.77 -8.69 -2.86
CA GLY A 32 -4.73 -9.52 -3.48
C GLY A 32 -4.25 -8.93 -4.81
N LEU A 33 -5.19 -8.50 -5.67
CA LEU A 33 -4.90 -7.90 -6.96
C LEU A 33 -4.09 -6.61 -6.81
N THR A 34 -4.53 -5.69 -5.94
CA THR A 34 -3.84 -4.41 -5.72
C THR A 34 -2.48 -4.60 -5.07
N GLY A 35 -2.36 -5.57 -4.15
CA GLY A 35 -1.09 -5.93 -3.52
C GLY A 35 -0.07 -6.46 -4.53
N GLY A 36 -0.50 -7.38 -5.41
CA GLY A 36 0.35 -7.94 -6.46
C GLY A 36 0.82 -6.88 -7.46
N CYS A 37 -0.10 -6.04 -7.97
CA CYS A 37 0.25 -4.94 -8.85
C CYS A 37 1.26 -3.98 -8.21
N ARG A 38 1.11 -3.67 -6.91
CA ARG A 38 2.04 -2.79 -6.20
C ARG A 38 3.44 -3.37 -6.14
N ASN A 39 3.59 -4.67 -5.87
CA ASN A 39 4.91 -5.29 -5.78
C ASN A 39 5.65 -5.24 -7.12
N ILE A 40 4.92 -5.49 -8.23
CA ILE A 40 5.47 -5.40 -9.58
C ILE A 40 5.87 -3.96 -9.91
N LEU A 41 4.98 -2.98 -9.67
CA LEU A 41 5.30 -1.57 -9.93
C LEU A 41 6.46 -1.06 -9.07
N ALA A 42 6.60 -1.53 -7.82
CA ALA A 42 7.72 -1.15 -6.95
C ALA A 42 9.06 -1.62 -7.54
N THR A 43 9.13 -2.87 -8.01
CA THR A 43 10.33 -3.39 -8.68
C THR A 43 10.67 -2.62 -9.94
N VAL A 44 9.66 -2.30 -10.77
CA VAL A 44 9.86 -1.54 -12.02
C VAL A 44 10.38 -0.12 -11.74
N MET A 45 9.82 0.57 -10.74
CA MET A 45 10.29 1.92 -10.37
C MET A 45 11.74 1.89 -9.86
N VAL A 46 12.12 0.86 -9.10
CA VAL A 46 13.50 0.70 -8.62
C VAL A 46 14.45 0.41 -9.80
N THR A 47 14.01 -0.33 -10.81
CA THR A 47 14.83 -0.59 -12.01
C THR A 47 15.00 0.63 -12.91
N GLU A 48 14.05 1.58 -12.93
CA GLU A 48 14.15 2.79 -13.75
C GLU A 48 14.98 3.91 -13.09
N GLU A 49 14.99 3.98 -11.75
CA GLU A 49 15.62 5.08 -11.00
C GLU A 49 17.04 4.76 -10.49
N CYS A 50 17.51 3.51 -10.58
CA CYS A 50 18.86 3.12 -10.14
C CYS A 50 19.75 2.70 -11.30
N GLU A 51 20.98 3.20 -11.33
CA GLU A 51 22.06 2.66 -12.15
C GLU A 51 22.31 1.18 -11.83
N ASP A 52 22.66 0.39 -12.85
CA ASP A 52 22.85 -1.08 -12.80
C ASP A 52 23.75 -1.55 -11.63
N SER A 53 24.68 -0.71 -11.16
CA SER A 53 25.62 -1.02 -10.08
C SER A 53 24.98 -1.04 -8.68
N SER A 54 23.90 -0.28 -8.47
CA SER A 54 23.20 -0.14 -7.17
C SER A 54 21.88 -0.91 -7.13
N LEU A 55 21.39 -1.35 -8.28
CA LEU A 55 20.08 -1.96 -8.47
C LEU A 55 19.85 -3.18 -7.56
N ALA A 56 20.85 -4.07 -7.45
CA ALA A 56 20.79 -5.25 -6.58
C ALA A 56 20.73 -4.89 -5.08
N VAL A 57 21.45 -3.84 -4.66
CA VAL A 57 21.47 -3.38 -3.26
C VAL A 57 20.14 -2.72 -2.90
N SER A 58 19.59 -1.88 -3.79
CA SER A 58 18.30 -1.23 -3.62
C SER A 58 17.14 -2.24 -3.56
N LEU A 59 17.13 -3.23 -4.46
CA LEU A 59 16.14 -4.32 -4.41
C LEU A 59 16.28 -5.18 -3.15
N GLY A 60 17.52 -5.49 -2.75
CA GLY A 60 17.79 -6.23 -1.51
C GLY A 60 17.28 -5.50 -0.27
N LEU A 61 17.53 -4.19 -0.17
CA LEU A 61 17.06 -3.36 0.95
C LEU A 61 15.54 -3.23 0.96
N MET A 62 14.91 -3.06 -0.22
CA MET A 62 13.45 -3.03 -0.36
C MET A 62 12.83 -4.35 0.12
N ASN A 63 13.39 -5.49 -0.30
CA ASN A 63 12.92 -6.80 0.12
C ASN A 63 13.16 -7.05 1.61
N PHE A 64 14.29 -6.59 2.15
CA PHE A 64 14.57 -6.68 3.57
C PHE A 64 13.57 -5.89 4.41
N ALA A 65 13.32 -4.63 4.06
CA ALA A 65 12.31 -3.80 4.72
C ALA A 65 10.91 -4.42 4.63
N THR A 66 10.56 -4.99 3.47
CA THR A 66 9.30 -5.72 3.27
C THR A 66 9.23 -6.97 4.15
N GLY A 67 10.32 -7.74 4.26
CA GLY A 67 10.41 -8.92 5.11
C GLY A 67 10.22 -8.58 6.60
N VAL A 68 10.86 -7.50 7.08
CA VAL A 68 10.65 -7.01 8.45
C VAL A 68 9.19 -6.63 8.68
N ALA A 69 8.56 -5.93 7.73
CA ALA A 69 7.15 -5.58 7.82
C ALA A 69 6.24 -6.83 7.87
N ILE A 70 6.55 -7.87 7.08
CA ILE A 70 5.82 -9.14 7.08
C ILE A 70 5.97 -9.87 8.41
N VAL A 71 7.11 -9.77 9.11
CA VAL A 71 7.29 -10.38 10.43
C VAL A 71 6.55 -9.60 11.52
N VAL A 72 6.57 -8.28 11.46
CA VAL A 72 5.89 -7.41 12.45
C VAL A 72 4.36 -7.49 12.31
N GLN A 73 3.86 -7.60 11.08
CA GLN A 73 2.43 -7.63 10.77
C GLN A 73 1.63 -8.71 11.55
N PRO A 74 1.98 -10.01 11.54
CA PRO A 74 1.25 -11.05 12.27
C PRO A 74 1.37 -10.89 13.79
N SER A 75 2.51 -10.43 14.31
CA SER A 75 2.67 -10.15 15.74
C SER A 75 1.75 -9.01 16.20
N LEU A 76 1.61 -7.96 15.38
CA LEU A 76 0.71 -6.85 15.67
C LEU A 76 -0.77 -7.28 15.57
N ILE A 77 -1.13 -8.06 14.54
CA ILE A 77 -2.48 -8.62 14.38
C ILE A 77 -2.84 -9.53 15.57
N GLY A 78 -1.89 -10.37 16.01
CA GLY A 78 -2.06 -11.25 17.16
C GLY A 78 -2.25 -10.48 18.47
N TYR A 79 -1.41 -9.48 18.74
CA TYR A 79 -1.51 -8.68 19.96
C TYR A 79 -2.84 -7.93 20.06
N VAL A 80 -3.31 -7.34 18.96
CA VAL A 80 -4.59 -6.61 18.92
C VAL A 80 -5.79 -7.55 19.03
N ARG A 81 -5.70 -8.75 18.45
CA ARG A 81 -6.72 -9.80 18.63
C ARG A 81 -6.83 -10.21 20.10
N ASP A 82 -5.70 -10.39 20.77
CA ASP A 82 -5.64 -10.86 22.17
C ASP A 82 -6.04 -9.78 23.19
N THR A 83 -5.89 -8.50 22.86
CA THR A 83 -6.23 -7.38 23.76
C THR A 83 -7.64 -6.81 23.59
N LEU A 84 -8.20 -6.80 22.37
CA LEU A 84 -9.48 -6.12 22.08
C LEU A 84 -10.61 -7.08 21.70
N GLY A 85 -10.34 -8.34 21.36
CA GLY A 85 -11.34 -9.34 20.98
C GLY A 85 -12.12 -9.05 19.68
N THR A 86 -12.02 -7.83 19.11
CA THR A 86 -12.69 -7.36 17.89
C THR A 86 -11.67 -6.79 16.89
N TYR A 87 -11.82 -7.14 15.61
CA TYR A 87 -10.91 -6.75 14.52
C TYR A 87 -11.18 -5.36 13.93
N GLU A 88 -12.29 -4.73 14.30
CA GLU A 88 -12.75 -3.45 13.76
C GLU A 88 -11.72 -2.30 13.88
N PRO A 89 -11.10 -2.03 15.04
CA PRO A 89 -10.13 -0.95 15.15
C PRO A 89 -8.83 -1.23 14.37
N LEU A 90 -8.47 -2.51 14.20
CA LEU A 90 -7.27 -2.90 13.47
C LEU A 90 -7.43 -2.64 11.97
N LEU A 91 -8.58 -3.02 11.40
CA LEU A 91 -8.89 -2.75 10.00
C LEU A 91 -9.04 -1.25 9.71
N LEU A 92 -9.66 -0.49 10.62
CA LEU A 92 -9.72 0.97 10.52
C LEU A 92 -8.32 1.61 10.55
N GLY A 93 -7.42 1.11 11.41
CA GLY A 93 -6.02 1.53 11.46
C GLY A 93 -5.29 1.25 10.14
N PHE A 94 -5.43 0.04 9.59
CA PHE A 94 -4.86 -0.31 8.28
C PHE A 94 -5.43 0.55 7.15
N GLY A 95 -6.73 0.86 7.19
CA GLY A 95 -7.38 1.78 6.25
C GLY A 95 -6.81 3.19 6.32
N MET A 96 -6.65 3.74 7.53
CA MET A 96 -6.08 5.08 7.76
C MET A 96 -4.63 5.20 7.27
N VAL A 97 -3.80 4.18 7.53
CA VAL A 97 -2.42 4.15 7.04
C VAL A 97 -2.40 4.09 5.51
N ASN A 98 -3.24 3.27 4.89
CA ASN A 98 -3.33 3.19 3.43
C ASN A 98 -3.81 4.51 2.80
N ILE A 99 -4.79 5.18 3.41
CA ILE A 99 -5.26 6.50 2.96
C ILE A 99 -4.15 7.55 3.07
N SER A 100 -3.41 7.56 4.18
CA SER A 100 -2.30 8.50 4.40
C SER A 100 -1.17 8.30 3.38
N LEU A 101 -0.83 7.04 3.08
CA LEU A 101 0.12 6.71 2.01
C LEU A 101 -0.39 7.13 0.64
N SER A 102 -1.67 6.89 0.34
CA SER A 102 -2.31 7.33 -0.90
C SER A 102 -2.24 8.84 -1.06
N LEU A 103 -2.52 9.58 0.01
CA LEU A 103 -2.46 11.04 0.04
C LEU A 103 -1.03 11.53 -0.22
N THR A 104 -0.03 10.89 0.39
CA THR A 104 1.39 11.23 0.17
C THR A 104 1.80 11.04 -1.29
N TRP A 105 1.34 9.97 -1.93
CA TRP A 105 1.59 9.71 -3.35
C TRP A 105 0.82 10.67 -4.27
N LEU A 106 -0.43 11.00 -3.95
CA LEU A 106 -1.21 12.02 -4.66
C LEU A 106 -0.53 13.40 -4.58
N LEU A 107 -0.04 13.77 -3.40
CA LEU A 107 0.72 15.01 -3.21
C LEU A 107 2.00 15.03 -4.04
N ARG A 108 2.75 13.92 -4.10
CA ARG A 108 3.92 13.82 -4.97
C ARG A 108 3.56 14.01 -6.45
N VAL A 109 2.53 13.32 -6.94
CA VAL A 109 2.06 13.47 -8.34
C VAL A 109 1.61 14.89 -8.62
N LEU A 110 0.87 15.53 -7.70
CA LEU A 110 0.43 16.92 -7.84
C LEU A 110 1.62 17.89 -7.85
N CYS A 111 2.62 17.67 -7.00
CA CYS A 111 3.85 18.47 -6.98
C CYS A 111 4.64 18.31 -8.30
N ASP A 112 4.77 17.09 -8.82
CA ASP A 112 5.42 16.83 -10.11
C ASP A 112 4.66 17.45 -11.29
N CYS A 113 3.33 17.33 -11.31
CA CYS A 113 2.50 17.98 -12.33
C CYS A 113 2.57 19.51 -12.24
N ARG A 114 2.68 20.09 -11.04
CA ARG A 114 2.90 21.54 -10.86
C ARG A 114 4.28 21.96 -11.34
N ARG A 115 5.32 21.15 -11.08
CA ARG A 115 6.68 21.40 -11.54
C ARG A 115 6.79 21.34 -13.07
N ARG A 116 6.13 20.38 -13.72
CA ARG A 116 6.08 20.32 -15.20
C ARG A 116 5.35 21.54 -15.81
N ARG A 117 4.21 21.93 -15.24
CA ARG A 117 3.49 23.16 -15.68
C ARG A 117 4.30 24.45 -15.50
N HIS A 118 5.30 24.47 -14.62
CA HIS A 118 6.17 25.62 -14.43
C HIS A 118 7.39 25.63 -15.38
N CYS A 119 7.76 24.48 -15.97
CA CYS A 119 8.78 24.39 -17.00
C CYS A 119 8.24 24.62 -18.42
N ASP A 120 6.97 24.32 -18.69
CA ASP A 120 6.34 24.61 -20.00
C ASP A 120 6.06 26.12 -20.23
N PHE A 121 6.28 26.95 -19.20
CA PHE A 121 6.02 28.40 -19.22
C PHE A 121 7.30 29.27 -19.18
N VAL A 122 8.50 28.66 -19.17
CA VAL A 122 9.81 29.36 -19.18
C VAL A 122 10.49 29.16 -20.53
#